data_AF-A0A2M9Q5I5-F1
#
_entry.id   AF-A0A2M9Q5I5-F1
#
_cell.length_a   1.000
_cell.length_b   1.000
_cell.length_c   1.000
_cell.angle_alpha   90.00
_cell.angle_beta   90.00
_cell.angle_gamma   90.00
#
_symmetry.space_group_name_H-M   'P 1'
#
loop_
_entity.id
_entity.type
_entity.pdbx_description
1 polymer ?
#
loop_
_entity_poly.entity_id
_entity_poly.type
_entity_poly.pdbx_seq_one_letter_code
_entity_poly.pdbx_strand_id
1 'polypeptide(L)'
;TTWYDEDFHKEISTDKVKELLALTEKKIASLGLAENKNYKPVNVKNDNTRGDIVMRLYNIVARYDLPVGTDAIKFMKDHNILQGYSNGLQLEYKATTQQAVLLASRLIKITYELADQGAKGVAWVVEDEDTIVYLLGSIHLGTPDLYPFDQKLVKAFDKADALLVEANILDTKGLDYYVEKAMYSDGSTLKDTVAPETYAKLEKVAKLYSLPMEQLTLQKPWMLSSTLSMLAMDNSFGMTPQEMTKHGIDMYFLLNADLQKKPVIELEGMKAQVDMFDALSLEAQEQSLVAVLDSIINPSEENQSKVLQEWFTSWKQGNVEEFAKSFQAMEGGPSEYNEMLFGLRDEQMAKKITNVLKEKKGTYFVVVGSGHFLGEKSIRYYLEKNGYKVKPFYQ
;
A
#
# COMPACT_ATOMS: atom_id res chain seq x y z
N THR A 1 -16.61 -4.14 -1.35
CA THR A 1 -17.90 -4.45 -2.01
C THR A 1 -17.72 -4.33 -3.51
N THR A 2 -18.27 -5.27 -4.29
CA THR A 2 -18.14 -5.42 -5.77
C THR A 2 -18.89 -4.33 -6.57
N TRP A 3 -19.17 -3.17 -5.99
CA TRP A 3 -20.00 -2.13 -6.59
C TRP A 3 -19.46 -1.61 -7.93
N TYR A 4 -18.15 -1.74 -8.15
CA TYR A 4 -17.51 -1.33 -9.38
C TYR A 4 -17.95 -2.18 -10.60
N ASP A 5 -18.21 -3.47 -10.39
CA ASP A 5 -18.37 -4.43 -11.48
C ASP A 5 -19.82 -4.61 -11.96
N GLU A 6 -20.83 -4.21 -11.16
CA GLU A 6 -22.24 -4.51 -11.45
C GLU A 6 -23.04 -3.33 -12.03
N ASP A 7 -22.85 -2.10 -11.50
CA ASP A 7 -23.70 -0.96 -11.84
C ASP A 7 -23.14 0.42 -11.44
N PHE A 8 -21.82 0.58 -11.35
CA PHE A 8 -21.20 1.77 -10.75
C PHE A 8 -21.67 3.11 -11.35
N HIS A 9 -22.01 3.14 -12.65
CA HIS A 9 -22.50 4.33 -13.34
C HIS A 9 -24.03 4.49 -13.36
N LYS A 10 -24.80 3.54 -12.80
CA LYS A 10 -26.27 3.61 -12.71
C LYS A 10 -26.70 4.36 -11.44
N GLU A 11 -27.99 4.72 -11.40
CA GLU A 11 -28.61 5.30 -10.20
C GLU A 11 -28.37 4.41 -8.97
N ILE A 12 -27.97 5.03 -7.85
CA ILE A 12 -27.67 4.30 -6.62
C ILE A 12 -28.96 3.79 -5.97
N SER A 13 -28.99 2.50 -5.63
CA SER A 13 -30.12 1.90 -4.90
C SER A 13 -30.16 2.37 -3.45
N THR A 14 -31.34 2.35 -2.83
CA THR A 14 -31.51 2.70 -1.41
C THR A 14 -30.63 1.86 -0.48
N ASP A 15 -30.46 0.57 -0.78
CA ASP A 15 -29.60 -0.32 0.01
C ASP A 15 -28.12 0.09 -0.09
N LYS A 16 -27.63 0.41 -1.30
CA LYS A 16 -26.27 0.91 -1.51
C LYS A 16 -26.03 2.23 -0.80
N VAL A 17 -27.01 3.13 -0.79
CA VAL A 17 -26.88 4.38 -0.02
C VAL A 17 -26.80 4.11 1.48
N LYS A 18 -27.62 3.19 2.00
CA LYS A 18 -27.59 2.82 3.43
C LYS A 18 -26.23 2.24 3.83
N GLU A 19 -25.71 1.31 3.03
CA GLU A 19 -24.38 0.73 3.24
C GLU A 19 -23.27 1.80 3.15
N LEU A 20 -23.30 2.66 2.13
CA LEU A 20 -22.31 3.74 1.95
C LEU A 20 -22.24 4.65 3.18
N LEU A 21 -23.39 5.09 3.69
CA LEU A 21 -23.46 5.99 4.83
C LEU A 21 -22.99 5.29 6.10
N ALA A 22 -23.35 4.02 6.32
CA ALA A 22 -22.89 3.25 7.47
C ALA A 22 -21.36 3.06 7.46
N LEU A 23 -20.78 2.76 6.30
CA LEU A 23 -19.32 2.66 6.14
C LEU A 23 -18.63 4.01 6.37
N THR A 24 -19.22 5.10 5.84
CA THR A 24 -18.70 6.46 6.04
C THR A 24 -18.72 6.87 7.50
N GLU A 25 -19.84 6.62 8.19
CA GLU A 25 -20.01 6.88 9.62
C GLU A 25 -19.02 6.08 10.45
N LYS A 26 -18.88 4.77 10.20
CA LYS A 26 -17.89 3.92 10.86
C LYS A 26 -16.46 4.47 10.68
N LYS A 27 -16.11 4.89 9.46
CA LYS A 27 -14.77 5.41 9.16
C LYS A 27 -14.49 6.74 9.86
N ILE A 28 -15.44 7.67 9.87
CA ILE A 28 -15.28 8.96 10.56
C ILE A 28 -15.27 8.77 12.09
N ALA A 29 -16.13 7.90 12.63
CA ALA A 29 -16.16 7.61 14.07
C ALA A 29 -14.82 7.04 14.59
N SER A 30 -14.06 6.32 13.75
CA SER A 30 -12.74 5.79 14.11
C SER A 30 -11.68 6.87 14.44
N LEU A 31 -11.94 8.13 14.10
CA LEU A 31 -11.06 9.27 14.43
C LEU A 31 -11.15 9.68 15.92
N GLY A 32 -12.17 9.21 16.65
CA GLY A 32 -12.33 9.52 18.08
C GLY A 32 -12.55 11.01 18.37
N LEU A 33 -13.15 11.76 17.44
CA LEU A 33 -13.35 13.20 17.56
C LEU A 33 -14.40 13.55 18.62
N ALA A 34 -14.24 14.71 19.25
CA ALA A 34 -15.23 15.25 20.18
C ALA A 34 -16.56 15.56 19.48
N GLU A 35 -17.67 15.45 20.21
CA GLU A 35 -19.01 15.76 19.68
C GLU A 35 -19.25 17.28 19.61
N ASN A 36 -19.94 17.71 18.55
CA ASN A 36 -20.44 19.06 18.39
C ASN A 36 -21.70 19.27 19.24
N LYS A 37 -21.56 19.97 20.36
CA LYS A 37 -22.65 20.27 21.30
C LYS A 37 -23.79 21.09 20.70
N ASN A 38 -23.55 21.78 19.59
CA ASN A 38 -24.53 22.62 18.90
C ASN A 38 -25.08 21.96 17.62
N TYR A 39 -24.82 20.67 17.42
CA TYR A 39 -25.26 19.95 16.23
C TYR A 39 -26.78 20.04 16.04
N LYS A 40 -27.18 20.46 14.84
CA LYS A 40 -28.56 20.41 14.35
C LYS A 40 -28.54 19.79 12.96
N PRO A 41 -29.23 18.65 12.73
CA PRO A 41 -29.23 18.01 11.44
C PRO A 41 -29.88 18.92 10.39
N VAL A 42 -29.29 18.98 9.20
CA VAL A 42 -29.94 19.56 8.03
C VAL A 42 -31.02 18.60 7.52
N ASN A 43 -32.10 19.15 6.95
CA ASN A 43 -33.21 18.34 6.45
C ASN A 43 -32.79 17.47 5.26
N VAL A 44 -33.30 16.23 5.21
CA VAL A 44 -33.04 15.25 4.15
C VAL A 44 -34.34 14.76 3.54
N LYS A 45 -34.35 14.44 2.25
CA LYS A 45 -35.56 14.02 1.51
C LYS A 45 -35.68 12.50 1.41
N ASN A 46 -34.58 11.77 1.60
CA ASN A 46 -34.45 10.33 1.40
C ASN A 46 -34.86 9.88 -0.01
N ASP A 47 -34.61 10.73 -1.01
CA ASP A 47 -34.93 10.48 -2.41
C ASP A 47 -33.71 10.05 -3.22
N ASN A 48 -32.54 9.86 -2.61
CA ASN A 48 -31.28 9.47 -3.26
C ASN A 48 -30.87 10.42 -4.42
N THR A 49 -31.37 11.65 -4.43
CA THR A 49 -30.85 12.69 -5.31
C THR A 49 -29.44 13.07 -4.89
N ARG A 50 -28.67 13.66 -5.80
CA ARG A 50 -27.32 14.15 -5.50
C ARG A 50 -27.33 15.12 -4.31
N GLY A 51 -28.34 15.99 -4.22
CA GLY A 51 -28.55 16.87 -3.08
C GLY A 51 -28.83 16.11 -1.78
N ASP A 52 -29.70 15.10 -1.82
CA ASP A 52 -30.00 14.27 -0.65
C ASP A 52 -28.77 13.55 -0.10
N ILE A 53 -27.95 12.94 -0.98
CA ILE A 53 -26.70 12.29 -0.57
C ILE A 53 -25.75 13.29 0.09
N VAL A 54 -25.59 14.49 -0.48
CA VAL A 54 -24.76 15.56 0.10
C VAL A 54 -25.24 15.93 1.51
N MET A 55 -26.54 16.14 1.70
CA MET A 55 -27.10 16.51 3.02
C MET A 55 -26.90 15.40 4.06
N ARG A 56 -27.10 14.14 3.67
CA ARG A 56 -26.93 12.98 4.55
C ARG A 56 -25.47 12.79 4.96
N LEU A 57 -24.54 12.96 4.01
CA LEU A 57 -23.10 12.94 4.27
C LEU A 57 -22.67 14.10 5.18
N TYR A 58 -23.17 15.32 4.95
CA TYR A 58 -22.90 16.46 5.81
C TYR A 58 -23.35 16.21 7.26
N ASN A 59 -24.53 15.63 7.46
CA ASN A 59 -25.04 15.27 8.78
C ASN A 59 -24.18 14.24 9.52
N ILE A 60 -23.31 13.48 8.85
CA ILE A 60 -22.34 12.61 9.53
C ILE A 60 -21.22 13.46 10.14
N VAL A 61 -20.56 14.29 9.32
CA VAL A 61 -19.41 15.07 9.78
C VAL A 61 -19.79 16.18 10.76
N ALA A 62 -20.97 16.78 10.61
CA ALA A 62 -21.43 17.90 11.45
C ALA A 62 -21.72 17.52 12.92
N ARG A 63 -21.78 16.22 13.23
CA ARG A 63 -21.88 15.71 14.61
C ARG A 63 -20.61 15.89 15.41
N TYR A 64 -19.47 16.11 14.75
CA TYR A 64 -18.17 16.24 15.38
C TYR A 64 -17.75 17.70 15.46
N ASP A 65 -16.93 18.03 16.46
CA ASP A 65 -16.37 19.36 16.70
C ASP A 65 -15.30 19.67 15.63
N LEU A 66 -15.79 19.96 14.43
CA LEU A 66 -15.03 20.28 13.23
C LEU A 66 -15.56 21.59 12.64
N PRO A 67 -14.73 22.37 11.94
CA PRO A 67 -15.10 23.67 11.38
C PRO A 67 -15.94 23.54 10.09
N VAL A 68 -17.08 22.84 10.17
CA VAL A 68 -17.94 22.55 9.00
C VAL A 68 -19.00 23.62 8.72
N GLY A 69 -19.26 24.52 9.67
CA GLY A 69 -20.28 25.57 9.55
C GLY A 69 -21.71 25.06 9.69
N THR A 70 -22.68 25.78 9.10
CA THR A 70 -24.12 25.41 9.09
C THR A 70 -24.72 25.26 7.69
N ASP A 71 -23.97 25.64 6.66
CA ASP A 71 -24.40 25.52 5.26
C ASP A 71 -23.69 24.34 4.60
N ALA A 72 -24.44 23.24 4.45
CA ALA A 72 -23.93 21.99 3.89
C ALA A 72 -23.41 22.13 2.46
N ILE A 73 -24.10 22.88 1.59
CA ILE A 73 -23.68 23.04 0.20
C ILE A 73 -22.41 23.89 0.14
N LYS A 74 -22.34 24.96 0.93
CA LYS A 74 -21.15 25.79 1.01
C LYS A 74 -19.94 24.98 1.50
N PHE A 75 -20.07 24.26 2.61
CA PHE A 75 -19.00 23.41 3.15
C PHE A 75 -18.48 22.42 2.10
N MET A 76 -19.39 21.72 1.44
CA MET A 76 -19.05 20.68 0.47
C MET A 76 -18.38 21.25 -0.79
N LYS A 77 -18.75 22.46 -1.21
CA LYS A 77 -18.10 23.16 -2.33
C LYS A 77 -16.74 23.70 -1.97
N ASP A 78 -16.62 24.38 -0.82
CA ASP A 78 -15.38 25.01 -0.38
C ASP A 78 -14.24 23.98 -0.23
N HIS A 79 -14.59 22.74 0.09
CA HIS A 79 -13.64 21.62 0.22
C HIS A 79 -13.58 20.71 -1.02
N ASN A 80 -14.13 21.13 -2.16
CA ASN A 80 -14.13 20.39 -3.42
C ASN A 80 -14.75 18.98 -3.34
N ILE A 81 -15.55 18.69 -2.32
CA ILE A 81 -16.31 17.44 -2.19
C ILE A 81 -17.39 17.42 -3.28
N LEU A 82 -18.20 18.49 -3.31
CA LEU A 82 -19.24 18.72 -4.29
C LEU A 82 -18.75 19.68 -5.38
N GLN A 83 -18.65 19.18 -6.61
CA GLN A 83 -18.26 19.96 -7.78
C GLN A 83 -19.41 20.03 -8.79
N GLY A 84 -19.63 21.21 -9.37
CA GLY A 84 -20.65 21.43 -10.40
C GLY A 84 -20.18 21.04 -11.80
N TYR A 85 -21.13 21.01 -12.73
CA TYR A 85 -20.89 20.98 -14.17
C TYR A 85 -21.14 22.38 -14.77
N SER A 86 -20.97 22.53 -16.08
CA SER A 86 -21.26 23.79 -16.80
C SER A 86 -22.70 24.30 -16.60
N ASN A 87 -23.65 23.41 -16.32
CA ASN A 87 -25.06 23.73 -16.06
C ASN A 87 -25.45 23.73 -14.56
N GLY A 88 -24.48 23.78 -13.64
CA GLY A 88 -24.73 23.89 -12.21
C GLY A 88 -24.48 22.59 -11.42
N LEU A 89 -25.05 22.50 -10.21
CA LEU A 89 -24.76 21.41 -9.28
C LEU A 89 -25.59 20.14 -9.51
N GLN A 90 -26.70 20.22 -10.25
CA GLN A 90 -27.57 19.08 -10.55
C GLN A 90 -28.03 18.34 -9.28
N LEU A 91 -28.45 19.07 -8.24
CA LEU A 91 -28.79 18.49 -6.93
C LEU A 91 -30.10 17.70 -6.94
N GLU A 92 -30.97 18.00 -7.89
CA GLU A 92 -32.31 17.46 -8.08
C GLU A 92 -32.33 16.11 -8.80
N TYR A 93 -31.23 15.72 -9.45
CA TYR A 93 -31.13 14.47 -10.19
C TYR A 93 -30.71 13.32 -9.28
N LYS A 94 -31.17 12.11 -9.61
CA LYS A 94 -30.74 10.88 -8.93
C LYS A 94 -29.23 10.73 -9.01
N ALA A 95 -28.61 10.45 -7.87
CA ALA A 95 -27.18 10.21 -7.83
C ALA A 95 -26.86 8.84 -8.45
N THR A 96 -25.76 8.74 -9.16
CA THR A 96 -25.20 7.43 -9.51
C THR A 96 -24.41 6.84 -8.33
N THR A 97 -24.17 5.53 -8.34
CA THR A 97 -23.31 4.87 -7.35
C THR A 97 -21.93 5.52 -7.30
N GLN A 98 -21.34 5.80 -8.47
CA GLN A 98 -20.08 6.52 -8.61
C GLN A 98 -20.11 7.90 -7.94
N GLN A 99 -21.14 8.71 -8.19
CA GLN A 99 -21.24 10.05 -7.61
C GLN A 99 -21.33 9.98 -6.08
N ALA A 100 -22.13 9.07 -5.55
CA ALA A 100 -22.29 8.90 -4.11
C ALA A 100 -20.97 8.44 -3.45
N VAL A 101 -20.29 7.45 -4.03
CA VAL A 101 -18.98 6.98 -3.56
C VAL A 101 -17.94 8.10 -3.60
N LEU A 102 -17.85 8.86 -4.70
CA LEU A 102 -16.91 9.98 -4.79
C LEU A 102 -17.16 11.06 -3.73
N LEU A 103 -18.44 11.40 -3.47
CA LEU A 103 -18.79 12.36 -2.43
C LEU A 103 -18.37 11.86 -1.04
N ALA A 104 -18.65 10.59 -0.73
CA ALA A 104 -18.28 9.99 0.55
C ALA A 104 -16.76 9.89 0.73
N SER A 105 -16.03 9.40 -0.27
CA SER A 105 -14.57 9.28 -0.23
C SER A 105 -13.89 10.65 -0.06
N ARG A 106 -14.38 11.68 -0.76
CA ARG A 106 -13.89 13.05 -0.59
C ARG A 106 -14.22 13.60 0.79
N LEU A 107 -15.43 13.37 1.31
CA LEU A 107 -15.79 13.76 2.68
C LEU A 107 -14.85 13.12 3.70
N ILE A 108 -14.60 11.81 3.59
CA ILE A 108 -13.68 11.09 4.49
C ILE A 108 -12.29 11.74 4.43
N LYS A 109 -11.75 11.97 3.22
CA LYS A 109 -10.45 12.63 3.05
C LYS A 109 -10.41 14.00 3.75
N ILE A 110 -11.37 14.88 3.45
CA ILE A 110 -11.45 16.22 4.04
C ILE A 110 -11.63 16.15 5.57
N THR A 111 -12.39 15.18 6.08
CA THR A 111 -12.60 15.02 7.51
C THR A 111 -11.29 14.67 8.23
N TYR A 112 -10.48 13.78 7.65
CA TYR A 112 -9.15 13.46 8.16
C TYR A 112 -8.22 14.68 8.10
N GLU A 113 -8.24 15.45 7.01
CA GLU A 113 -7.47 16.70 6.88
C GLU A 113 -7.84 17.74 7.94
N LEU A 114 -9.13 17.96 8.17
CA LEU A 114 -9.62 18.91 9.19
C LEU A 114 -9.29 18.45 10.62
N ALA A 115 -9.18 17.13 10.84
CA ALA A 115 -8.79 16.55 12.11
C ALA A 115 -7.27 16.49 12.33
N ASP A 116 -6.46 16.88 11.34
CA ASP A 116 -5.00 16.65 11.30
C ASP A 116 -4.62 15.19 11.63
N GLN A 117 -5.40 14.25 11.09
CA GLN A 117 -5.20 12.81 11.22
C GLN A 117 -4.99 12.17 9.85
N GLY A 118 -4.39 10.98 9.85
CA GLY A 118 -4.09 10.21 8.66
C GLY A 118 -2.95 9.25 8.94
N ALA A 119 -2.73 8.28 8.05
CA ALA A 119 -1.58 7.42 8.19
C ALA A 119 -0.30 8.20 7.89
N LYS A 120 0.61 8.23 8.86
CA LYS A 120 1.87 8.99 8.77
C LYS A 120 2.95 8.23 8.01
N GLY A 121 2.95 6.91 8.12
CA GLY A 121 3.95 6.06 7.51
C GLY A 121 5.32 6.15 8.19
N VAL A 122 6.23 5.33 7.68
CA VAL A 122 7.63 5.31 8.09
C VAL A 122 8.40 6.23 7.14
N ALA A 123 8.62 7.49 7.56
CA ALA A 123 9.04 8.54 6.63
C ALA A 123 10.15 9.47 7.16
N TRP A 124 11.02 9.88 6.24
CA TRP A 124 12.11 10.83 6.46
C TRP A 124 12.20 11.86 5.34
N VAL A 125 13.00 12.89 5.56
CA VAL A 125 13.37 13.90 4.56
C VAL A 125 14.87 14.13 4.59
N VAL A 126 15.43 14.36 3.40
CA VAL A 126 16.81 14.75 3.17
C VAL A 126 16.80 16.00 2.31
N GLU A 127 17.57 17.02 2.71
CA GLU A 127 17.66 18.31 2.02
C GLU A 127 19.12 18.56 1.66
N ASP A 128 19.37 19.00 0.42
CA ASP A 128 20.69 19.39 -0.09
C ASP A 128 20.54 20.62 -0.98
N GLU A 129 21.08 21.77 -0.55
CA GLU A 129 21.00 23.08 -1.24
C GLU A 129 19.63 23.40 -1.88
N ASP A 130 19.40 22.98 -3.13
CA ASP A 130 18.20 23.20 -3.93
C ASP A 130 17.39 21.91 -4.27
N THR A 131 17.67 20.81 -3.56
CA THR A 131 17.02 19.51 -3.70
C THR A 131 16.43 19.03 -2.36
N ILE A 132 15.20 18.53 -2.43
CA ILE A 132 14.52 17.86 -1.31
C ILE A 132 14.15 16.45 -1.75
N VAL A 133 14.54 15.45 -0.95
CA VAL A 133 14.15 14.05 -1.15
C VAL A 133 13.35 13.58 0.05
N TYR A 134 12.08 13.27 -0.17
CA TYR A 134 11.24 12.57 0.79
C TYR A 134 11.46 11.07 0.67
N LEU A 135 11.63 10.38 1.79
CA LEU A 135 11.86 8.94 1.86
C LEU A 135 10.68 8.30 2.58
N LEU A 136 9.92 7.43 1.91
CA LEU A 136 8.80 6.70 2.49
C LEU A 136 9.04 5.20 2.40
N GLY A 137 9.03 4.55 3.57
CA GLY A 137 8.96 3.10 3.70
C GLY A 137 7.58 2.59 3.30
N SER A 138 7.50 1.63 2.38
CA SER A 138 6.26 0.99 1.96
C SER A 138 6.03 -0.35 2.67
N ILE A 139 4.80 -0.82 2.60
CA ILE A 139 4.38 -2.21 2.83
C ILE A 139 3.64 -2.61 1.55
N HIS A 140 4.07 -3.69 0.91
CA HIS A 140 3.54 -4.14 -0.39
C HIS A 140 2.10 -4.66 -0.31
N LEU A 141 1.70 -5.10 0.88
CA LEU A 141 0.32 -5.47 1.20
C LEU A 141 -0.32 -4.34 2.00
N GLY A 142 -1.63 -4.16 1.83
CA GLY A 142 -2.38 -3.20 2.61
C GLY A 142 -3.83 -3.58 2.80
N THR A 143 -4.52 -2.77 3.59
CA THR A 143 -5.97 -2.82 3.75
C THR A 143 -6.54 -1.42 3.55
N PRO A 144 -7.85 -1.26 3.28
CA PRO A 144 -8.50 0.04 3.22
C PRO A 144 -8.29 0.92 4.46
N ASP A 145 -7.96 0.33 5.62
CA ASP A 145 -7.79 1.03 6.88
C ASP A 145 -6.47 1.80 7.04
N LEU A 146 -5.50 1.54 6.16
CA LEU A 146 -4.29 2.34 5.99
C LEU A 146 -4.58 3.74 5.40
N TYR A 147 -5.75 3.92 4.78
CA TYR A 147 -6.11 5.16 4.10
C TYR A 147 -7.17 5.95 4.89
N PRO A 148 -7.21 7.29 4.74
CA PRO A 148 -6.29 8.11 3.95
C PRO A 148 -4.92 8.33 4.63
N PHE A 149 -3.93 8.68 3.82
CA PHE A 149 -2.63 9.14 4.29
C PHE A 149 -2.71 10.54 4.88
N ASP A 150 -1.78 10.86 5.77
CA ASP A 150 -1.61 12.19 6.33
C ASP A 150 -1.37 13.22 5.20
N GLN A 151 -2.01 14.37 5.32
CA GLN A 151 -1.99 15.42 4.29
C GLN A 151 -0.59 15.94 3.96
N LYS A 152 0.34 15.94 4.93
CA LYS A 152 1.72 16.39 4.70
C LYS A 152 2.43 15.43 3.75
N LEU A 153 2.21 14.12 3.91
CA LEU A 153 2.78 13.09 3.04
C LEU A 153 2.24 13.20 1.61
N VAL A 154 0.92 13.35 1.48
CA VAL A 154 0.27 13.53 0.16
C VAL A 154 0.79 14.80 -0.53
N LYS A 155 0.90 15.92 0.20
CA LYS A 155 1.44 17.18 -0.34
C LYS A 155 2.91 17.07 -0.76
N ALA A 156 3.72 16.30 -0.03
CA ALA A 156 5.11 16.03 -0.39
C ALA A 156 5.21 15.26 -1.71
N PHE A 157 4.37 14.23 -1.90
CA PHE A 157 4.28 13.51 -3.16
C PHE A 157 3.75 14.37 -4.31
N ASP A 158 2.68 15.11 -4.10
CA ASP A 158 2.05 15.94 -5.15
C ASP A 158 3.04 17.01 -5.67
N LYS A 159 3.86 17.58 -4.78
CA LYS A 159 4.91 18.56 -5.12
C LYS A 159 6.16 17.96 -5.76
N ALA A 160 6.35 16.64 -5.69
CA ALA A 160 7.55 16.02 -6.22
C ALA A 160 7.56 16.03 -7.75
N ASP A 161 8.71 16.32 -8.32
CA ASP A 161 9.00 16.31 -9.75
C ASP A 161 9.09 14.89 -10.32
N ALA A 162 9.48 13.91 -9.49
CA ALA A 162 9.49 12.49 -9.85
C ALA A 162 9.27 11.58 -8.64
N LEU A 163 8.72 10.39 -8.91
CA LEU A 163 8.64 9.27 -7.98
C LEU A 163 9.82 8.33 -8.23
N LEU A 164 10.56 7.98 -7.17
CA LEU A 164 11.60 6.95 -7.21
C LEU A 164 11.07 5.70 -6.51
N VAL A 165 11.22 4.54 -7.13
CA VAL A 165 10.77 3.25 -6.59
C VAL A 165 11.86 2.19 -6.75
N GLU A 166 11.78 1.08 -6.02
CA GLU A 166 12.66 -0.08 -6.26
C GLU A 166 12.52 -0.56 -7.71
N ALA A 167 11.28 -0.83 -8.12
CA ALA A 167 10.91 -1.27 -9.45
C ALA A 167 9.53 -0.73 -9.82
N ASN A 168 9.32 -0.44 -11.11
CA ASN A 168 8.02 -0.06 -11.63
C ASN A 168 7.22 -1.33 -11.97
N ILE A 169 6.45 -1.81 -10.99
CA ILE A 169 5.61 -3.01 -11.14
C ILE A 169 4.40 -2.84 -12.08
N LEU A 170 4.22 -1.64 -12.66
CA LEU A 170 3.25 -1.40 -13.73
C LEU A 170 3.85 -1.62 -15.14
N ASP A 171 5.16 -1.86 -15.25
CA ASP A 171 5.82 -2.19 -16.52
C ASP A 171 5.60 -3.66 -16.89
N THR A 172 4.87 -3.89 -17.98
CA THR A 172 4.56 -5.24 -18.46
C THR A 172 5.79 -6.01 -18.93
N LYS A 173 6.85 -5.35 -19.40
CA LYS A 173 8.07 -6.04 -19.86
C LYS A 173 8.82 -6.71 -18.72
N GLY A 174 8.83 -6.08 -17.55
CA GLY A 174 9.41 -6.66 -16.34
C GLY A 174 8.65 -7.91 -15.89
N LEU A 175 7.32 -7.91 -16.05
CA LEU A 175 6.47 -9.06 -15.73
C LEU A 175 6.72 -10.25 -16.66
N ASP A 176 6.90 -10.02 -17.96
CA ASP A 176 7.23 -11.09 -18.91
C ASP A 176 8.56 -11.77 -18.54
N TYR A 177 9.58 -10.96 -18.21
CA TYR A 177 10.88 -11.46 -17.77
C TYR A 177 10.80 -12.25 -16.45
N TYR A 178 9.97 -11.77 -15.52
CA TYR A 178 9.70 -12.46 -14.26
C TYR A 178 9.13 -13.86 -14.51
N VAL A 179 8.09 -13.98 -15.36
CA VAL A 179 7.45 -15.26 -15.67
C VAL A 179 8.42 -16.20 -16.38
N GLU A 180 9.21 -15.69 -17.34
CA GLU A 180 10.22 -16.48 -18.05
C GLU A 180 11.25 -17.09 -17.08
N LYS A 181 11.82 -16.27 -16.19
CA LYS A 181 12.88 -16.69 -15.28
C LYS A 181 12.40 -17.55 -14.12
N ALA A 182 11.15 -17.40 -13.72
CA ALA A 182 10.51 -18.18 -12.68
C ALA A 182 10.29 -19.66 -13.05
N MET A 183 10.34 -20.00 -14.34
CA MET A 183 10.11 -21.36 -14.85
C MET A 183 11.42 -22.07 -15.19
N TYR A 184 11.41 -23.40 -15.15
CA TYR A 184 12.46 -24.20 -15.78
C TYR A 184 12.34 -24.16 -17.30
N SER A 185 13.47 -24.03 -17.99
CA SER A 185 13.54 -23.92 -19.46
C SER A 185 14.46 -24.95 -20.12
N ASP A 186 15.24 -25.68 -19.34
CA ASP A 186 16.25 -26.67 -19.79
C ASP A 186 15.72 -28.12 -19.76
N GLY A 187 14.45 -28.30 -19.39
CA GLY A 187 13.81 -29.60 -19.25
C GLY A 187 13.92 -30.22 -17.87
N SER A 188 14.64 -29.60 -16.92
CA SER A 188 14.57 -30.02 -15.51
C SER A 188 13.24 -29.62 -14.89
N THR A 189 12.93 -30.21 -13.74
CA THR A 189 11.76 -29.88 -12.94
C THR A 189 12.18 -29.64 -11.49
N LEU A 190 11.25 -29.13 -10.68
CA LEU A 190 11.49 -28.93 -9.26
C LEU A 190 12.01 -30.21 -8.59
N LYS A 191 11.45 -31.37 -8.97
CA LYS A 191 11.83 -32.69 -8.45
C LYS A 191 13.31 -33.04 -8.67
N ASP A 192 13.93 -32.50 -9.70
CA ASP A 192 15.34 -32.74 -10.02
C ASP A 192 16.29 -31.84 -9.21
N THR A 193 15.76 -30.80 -8.56
CA THR A 193 16.55 -29.71 -7.94
C THR A 193 16.34 -29.55 -6.44
N VAL A 194 15.33 -30.18 -5.85
CA VAL A 194 15.05 -30.13 -4.40
C VAL A 194 15.13 -31.51 -3.79
N ALA A 195 15.37 -31.59 -2.48
CA ALA A 195 15.36 -32.83 -1.75
C ALA A 195 13.97 -33.52 -1.82
N PRO A 196 13.92 -34.87 -1.81
CA PRO A 196 12.65 -35.61 -1.80
C PRO A 196 11.69 -35.18 -0.68
N GLU A 197 12.22 -34.80 0.47
CA GLU A 197 11.47 -34.30 1.62
C GLU A 197 10.78 -32.96 1.32
N THR A 198 11.47 -32.04 0.65
CA THR A 198 10.91 -30.75 0.22
C THR A 198 9.80 -30.96 -0.80
N TYR A 199 10.01 -31.84 -1.77
CA TYR A 199 8.98 -32.18 -2.76
C TYR A 199 7.74 -32.78 -2.08
N ALA A 200 7.91 -33.68 -1.10
CA ALA A 200 6.80 -34.26 -0.34
C ALA A 200 6.05 -33.22 0.52
N LYS A 201 6.73 -32.19 1.03
CA LYS A 201 6.07 -31.05 1.71
C LYS A 201 5.23 -30.24 0.71
N LEU A 202 5.76 -29.98 -0.48
CA LEU A 202 5.02 -29.28 -1.53
C LEU A 202 3.75 -30.04 -1.93
N GLU A 203 3.80 -31.37 -2.08
CA GLU A 203 2.61 -32.18 -2.38
C GLU A 203 1.51 -32.03 -1.31
N LYS A 204 1.87 -31.93 -0.04
CA LYS A 204 0.92 -31.69 1.05
C LYS A 204 0.27 -30.31 0.94
N VAL A 205 1.07 -29.28 0.70
CA VAL A 205 0.58 -27.90 0.53
C VAL A 205 -0.30 -27.77 -0.72
N ALA A 206 0.11 -28.38 -1.83
CA ALA A 206 -0.68 -28.42 -3.05
C ALA A 206 -2.05 -29.07 -2.82
N LYS A 207 -2.10 -30.18 -2.06
CA LYS A 207 -3.36 -30.80 -1.67
C LYS A 207 -4.22 -29.91 -0.76
N LEU A 208 -3.60 -29.19 0.19
CA LEU A 208 -4.31 -28.30 1.11
C LEU A 208 -5.04 -27.18 0.37
N TYR A 209 -4.39 -26.58 -0.63
CA TYR A 209 -4.92 -25.48 -1.44
C TYR A 209 -5.55 -25.91 -2.77
N SER A 210 -5.69 -27.22 -3.03
CA SER A 210 -6.17 -27.77 -4.30
C SER A 210 -5.40 -27.26 -5.53
N LEU A 211 -4.08 -27.08 -5.40
CA LEU A 211 -3.18 -26.64 -6.47
C LEU A 211 -2.73 -27.85 -7.33
N PRO A 212 -2.67 -27.69 -8.67
CA PRO A 212 -2.20 -28.74 -9.56
C PRO A 212 -0.67 -28.87 -9.51
N MET A 213 -0.16 -30.01 -9.01
CA MET A 213 1.29 -30.29 -8.95
C MET A 213 1.99 -30.20 -10.31
N GLU A 214 1.28 -30.50 -11.41
CA GLU A 214 1.79 -30.38 -12.78
C GLU A 214 2.23 -28.95 -13.13
N GLN A 215 1.61 -27.93 -12.53
CA GLN A 215 1.99 -26.53 -12.74
C GLN A 215 3.08 -26.08 -11.76
N LEU A 216 3.03 -26.58 -10.51
CA LEU A 216 4.01 -26.21 -9.48
C LEU A 216 5.41 -26.75 -9.80
N THR A 217 5.50 -27.97 -10.35
CA THR A 217 6.79 -28.61 -10.65
C THR A 217 7.58 -27.94 -11.77
N LEU A 218 6.95 -27.04 -12.54
CA LEU A 218 7.58 -26.25 -13.60
C LEU A 218 8.23 -24.96 -13.09
N GLN A 219 7.94 -24.56 -11.86
CA GLN A 219 8.43 -23.33 -11.24
C GLN A 219 9.67 -23.58 -10.40
N LYS A 220 10.61 -22.64 -10.40
CA LYS A 220 11.80 -22.65 -9.54
C LYS A 220 11.43 -22.45 -8.06
N PRO A 221 12.26 -22.91 -7.10
CA PRO A 221 11.92 -22.84 -5.68
C PRO A 221 11.69 -21.42 -5.16
N TRP A 222 12.45 -20.42 -5.64
CA TRP A 222 12.27 -19.02 -5.23
C TRP A 222 10.89 -18.46 -5.61
N MET A 223 10.36 -18.84 -6.78
CA MET A 223 9.03 -18.45 -7.25
C MET A 223 7.94 -19.09 -6.40
N LEU A 224 8.07 -20.39 -6.14
CA LEU A 224 7.13 -21.13 -5.29
C LEU A 224 7.12 -20.56 -3.87
N SER A 225 8.28 -20.26 -3.30
CA SER A 225 8.42 -19.61 -2.00
C SER A 225 7.61 -18.31 -1.95
N SER A 226 7.77 -17.44 -2.96
CA SER A 226 7.07 -16.16 -3.04
C SER A 226 5.55 -16.33 -3.19
N THR A 227 5.12 -17.19 -4.12
CA THR A 227 3.70 -17.42 -4.42
C THR A 227 2.97 -18.08 -3.26
N LEU A 228 3.58 -19.08 -2.62
CA LEU A 228 3.00 -19.78 -1.48
C LEU A 228 2.99 -18.91 -0.22
N SER A 229 3.98 -18.01 -0.05
CA SER A 229 3.94 -17.01 1.03
C SER A 229 2.75 -16.07 0.88
N MET A 230 2.47 -15.60 -0.34
CA MET A 230 1.27 -14.81 -0.61
C MET A 230 0.00 -15.63 -0.37
N LEU A 231 -0.03 -16.90 -0.79
CA LEU A 231 -1.20 -17.76 -0.59
C LEU A 231 -1.44 -18.08 0.90
N ALA A 232 -0.39 -18.13 1.72
CA ALA A 232 -0.51 -18.26 3.18
C ALA A 232 -1.24 -17.06 3.81
N MET A 233 -1.27 -15.91 3.13
CA MET A 233 -2.06 -14.74 3.52
C MET A 233 -3.52 -14.82 3.10
N ASP A 234 -3.97 -15.87 2.41
CA ASP A 234 -5.33 -15.94 1.90
C ASP A 234 -6.38 -15.82 3.02
N ASN A 235 -7.41 -15.01 2.74
CA ASN A 235 -8.47 -14.63 3.68
C ASN A 235 -7.98 -13.91 4.95
N SER A 236 -6.69 -13.52 5.04
CA SER A 236 -6.23 -12.59 6.07
C SER A 236 -6.97 -11.28 5.92
N PHE A 237 -7.45 -10.73 7.03
CA PHE A 237 -8.26 -9.51 7.05
C PHE A 237 -9.56 -9.60 6.21
N GLY A 238 -10.01 -10.80 5.85
CA GLY A 238 -11.18 -11.01 4.98
C GLY A 238 -10.93 -10.60 3.53
N MET A 239 -9.68 -10.66 3.08
CA MET A 239 -9.25 -10.25 1.74
C MET A 239 -8.38 -11.31 1.09
N THR A 240 -8.42 -11.37 -0.24
CA THR A 240 -7.44 -12.16 -1.02
C THR A 240 -6.08 -11.44 -1.07
N PRO A 241 -4.97 -12.17 -1.29
CA PRO A 241 -3.65 -11.55 -1.43
C PRO A 241 -3.58 -10.52 -2.56
N GLN A 242 -4.31 -10.74 -3.66
CA GLN A 242 -4.40 -9.82 -4.78
C GLN A 242 -5.13 -8.53 -4.41
N GLU A 243 -6.19 -8.61 -3.60
CA GLU A 243 -6.86 -7.41 -3.08
C GLU A 243 -5.95 -6.64 -2.13
N MET A 244 -5.21 -7.33 -1.25
CA MET A 244 -4.26 -6.68 -0.34
C MET A 244 -3.13 -5.98 -1.10
N THR A 245 -2.62 -6.58 -2.17
CA THR A 245 -1.57 -5.98 -3.03
C THR A 245 -2.06 -4.69 -3.70
N LYS A 246 -3.34 -4.63 -4.11
CA LYS A 246 -3.95 -3.39 -4.65
C LYS A 246 -3.99 -2.24 -3.63
N HIS A 247 -3.92 -2.57 -2.34
CA HIS A 247 -3.84 -1.60 -1.25
C HIS A 247 -2.41 -1.36 -0.75
N GLY A 248 -1.40 -1.98 -1.35
CA GLY A 248 0.00 -1.72 -1.08
C GLY A 248 0.36 -0.25 -1.26
N ILE A 249 1.28 0.23 -0.42
CA ILE A 249 1.67 1.65 -0.40
C ILE A 249 2.43 2.03 -1.68
N ASP A 250 3.31 1.15 -2.14
CA ASP A 250 4.00 1.24 -3.43
C ASP A 250 3.01 1.29 -4.60
N MET A 251 2.02 0.38 -4.62
CA MET A 251 0.97 0.37 -5.65
C MET A 251 0.18 1.68 -5.66
N TYR A 252 -0.17 2.22 -4.48
CA TYR A 252 -0.84 3.52 -4.39
C TYR A 252 -0.03 4.64 -5.06
N PHE A 253 1.25 4.80 -4.71
CA PHE A 253 2.04 5.90 -5.26
C PHE A 253 2.37 5.71 -6.75
N LEU A 254 2.58 4.48 -7.21
CA LEU A 254 2.77 4.18 -8.64
C LEU A 254 1.53 4.53 -9.47
N LEU A 255 0.33 4.11 -9.02
CA LEU A 255 -0.91 4.44 -9.71
C LEU A 255 -1.17 5.96 -9.71
N ASN A 256 -0.91 6.65 -8.60
CA ASN A 256 -1.06 8.10 -8.55
C ASN A 256 -0.01 8.81 -9.43
N ALA A 257 1.21 8.29 -9.53
CA ALA A 257 2.21 8.83 -10.44
C ALA A 257 1.78 8.67 -11.91
N ASP A 258 1.27 7.51 -12.31
CA ASP A 258 0.75 7.32 -13.68
C ASP A 258 -0.44 8.25 -13.99
N LEU A 259 -1.39 8.38 -13.05
CA LEU A 259 -2.54 9.27 -13.19
C LEU A 259 -2.12 10.74 -13.32
N GLN A 260 -1.11 11.17 -12.56
CA GLN A 260 -0.57 12.54 -12.61
C GLN A 260 0.47 12.73 -13.74
N LYS A 261 0.80 11.68 -14.50
CA LYS A 261 1.91 11.66 -15.46
C LYS A 261 3.23 12.13 -14.84
N LYS A 262 3.41 11.82 -13.56
CA LYS A 262 4.64 12.07 -12.79
C LYS A 262 5.70 11.05 -13.23
N PRO A 263 6.90 11.50 -13.65
CA PRO A 263 7.99 10.59 -14.01
C PRO A 263 8.29 9.58 -12.90
N VAL A 264 8.49 8.31 -13.28
CA VAL A 264 8.90 7.22 -12.39
C VAL A 264 10.34 6.85 -12.71
N ILE A 265 11.19 6.77 -11.69
CA ILE A 265 12.61 6.42 -11.77
C ILE A 265 12.85 5.16 -10.95
N GLU A 266 13.42 4.13 -11.56
CA GLU A 266 13.74 2.87 -10.87
C GLU A 266 15.12 2.91 -10.21
N LEU A 267 15.14 2.64 -8.91
CA LEU A 267 16.35 2.47 -8.12
C LEU A 267 17.01 1.11 -8.35
N GLU A 268 16.28 0.13 -8.86
CA GLU A 268 16.81 -1.20 -9.23
C GLU A 268 16.23 -1.66 -10.57
N GLY A 269 14.90 -1.84 -10.61
CA GLY A 269 14.14 -2.37 -11.74
C GLY A 269 13.78 -3.85 -11.58
N MET A 270 12.65 -4.27 -12.17
CA MET A 270 12.13 -5.64 -12.02
C MET A 270 13.13 -6.70 -12.48
N LYS A 271 13.85 -6.45 -13.59
CA LYS A 271 14.83 -7.39 -14.12
C LYS A 271 15.95 -7.68 -13.10
N ALA A 272 16.46 -6.63 -12.45
CA ALA A 272 17.54 -6.77 -11.48
C ALA A 272 17.10 -7.60 -10.27
N GLN A 273 15.88 -7.39 -9.78
CA GLN A 273 15.31 -8.18 -8.68
C GLN A 273 15.16 -9.65 -9.06
N VAL A 274 14.60 -9.93 -10.25
CA VAL A 274 14.48 -11.31 -10.77
C VAL A 274 15.85 -11.98 -10.88
N ASP A 275 16.84 -11.28 -11.43
CA ASP A 275 18.20 -11.82 -11.55
C ASP A 275 18.82 -12.12 -10.18
N MET A 276 18.53 -11.33 -9.15
CA MET A 276 19.00 -11.57 -7.78
C MET A 276 18.38 -12.84 -7.17
N PHE A 277 17.06 -13.04 -7.32
CA PHE A 277 16.40 -14.26 -6.87
C PHE A 277 16.89 -15.51 -7.62
N ASP A 278 17.08 -15.39 -8.93
CA ASP A 278 17.54 -16.49 -9.78
C ASP A 278 19.01 -16.86 -9.51
N ALA A 279 19.82 -15.91 -9.05
CA ALA A 279 21.23 -16.09 -8.74
C ALA A 279 21.49 -16.70 -7.35
N LEU A 280 20.48 -16.81 -6.48
CA LEU A 280 20.60 -17.51 -5.20
C LEU A 280 21.05 -18.96 -5.42
N SER A 281 21.89 -19.47 -4.52
CA SER A 281 22.25 -20.89 -4.51
C SER A 281 20.99 -21.78 -4.45
N LEU A 282 21.05 -22.97 -5.05
CA LEU A 282 19.93 -23.92 -5.03
C LEU A 282 19.55 -24.25 -3.58
N GLU A 283 20.56 -24.36 -2.71
CA GLU A 283 20.39 -24.57 -1.27
C GLU A 283 19.62 -23.42 -0.61
N ALA A 284 19.93 -22.15 -0.93
CA ALA A 284 19.21 -21.01 -0.38
C ALA A 284 17.77 -20.91 -0.91
N GLN A 285 17.56 -21.17 -2.20
CA GLN A 285 16.21 -21.19 -2.78
C GLN A 285 15.35 -22.30 -2.15
N GLU A 286 15.92 -23.50 -1.97
CA GLU A 286 15.25 -24.62 -1.30
C GLU A 286 14.97 -24.31 0.17
N GLN A 287 15.93 -23.74 0.91
CA GLN A 287 15.75 -23.37 2.32
C GLN A 287 14.58 -22.39 2.49
N SER A 288 14.48 -21.38 1.61
CA SER A 288 13.36 -20.43 1.61
C SER A 288 12.03 -21.15 1.35
N LEU A 289 11.97 -22.02 0.33
CA LEU A 289 10.76 -22.80 0.02
C LEU A 289 10.35 -23.68 1.21
N VAL A 290 11.31 -24.37 1.85
CA VAL A 290 11.05 -25.20 3.03
C VAL A 290 10.45 -24.39 4.18
N ALA A 291 10.99 -23.20 4.46
CA ALA A 291 10.46 -22.33 5.51
C ALA A 291 8.98 -21.96 5.27
N VAL A 292 8.63 -21.61 4.03
CA VAL A 292 7.25 -21.29 3.65
C VAL A 292 6.34 -22.51 3.76
N LEU A 293 6.77 -23.66 3.22
CA LEU A 293 6.00 -24.91 3.29
C LEU A 293 5.75 -25.33 4.74
N ASP A 294 6.76 -25.24 5.60
CA ASP A 294 6.63 -25.57 7.02
C ASP A 294 5.68 -24.61 7.75
N SER A 295 5.71 -23.32 7.42
CA SER A 295 4.78 -22.34 8.00
C SER A 295 3.32 -22.61 7.64
N ILE A 296 3.08 -23.12 6.43
CA ILE A 296 1.74 -23.51 5.95
C ILE A 296 1.28 -24.80 6.61
N ILE A 297 2.16 -25.81 6.69
CA ILE A 297 1.82 -27.14 7.24
C ILE A 297 1.65 -27.07 8.76
N ASN A 298 2.45 -26.25 9.44
CA ASN A 298 2.47 -26.11 10.90
C ASN A 298 2.26 -24.63 11.29
N PRO A 299 1.04 -24.08 11.10
CA PRO A 299 0.78 -22.68 11.41
C PRO A 299 0.96 -22.43 12.91
N SER A 300 1.79 -21.44 13.28
CA SER A 300 1.96 -21.02 14.69
C SER A 300 0.79 -20.15 15.17
N GLU A 301 0.61 -20.03 16.49
CA GLU A 301 -0.40 -19.14 17.09
C GLU A 301 -0.09 -17.65 16.84
N GLU A 302 1.19 -17.30 16.62
CA GLU A 302 1.66 -16.04 16.05
C GLU A 302 1.54 -16.09 14.52
N ASN A 303 0.32 -16.21 14.02
CA ASN A 303 0.10 -16.26 12.58
C ASN A 303 0.54 -14.92 11.94
N GLN A 304 1.17 -14.99 10.76
CA GLN A 304 1.74 -13.86 10.00
C GLN A 304 0.80 -12.65 9.87
N SER A 305 -0.52 -12.86 9.90
CA SER A 305 -1.52 -11.78 9.91
C SER A 305 -1.44 -10.87 11.14
N LYS A 306 -1.05 -11.38 12.33
CA LYS A 306 -0.88 -10.56 13.55
C LYS A 306 0.30 -9.59 13.40
N VAL A 307 1.44 -10.11 12.94
CA VAL A 307 2.63 -9.32 12.63
C VAL A 307 2.30 -8.25 11.60
N LEU A 308 1.60 -8.61 10.53
CA LEU A 308 1.20 -7.66 9.50
C LEU A 308 0.23 -6.59 10.05
N GLN A 309 -0.65 -6.94 11.00
CA GLN A 309 -1.50 -5.98 11.69
C GLN A 309 -0.69 -5.01 12.58
N GLU A 310 0.35 -5.49 13.25
CA GLU A 310 1.29 -4.63 14.00
C GLU A 310 2.01 -3.66 13.08
N TRP A 311 2.47 -4.15 11.92
CA TRP A 311 3.09 -3.31 10.89
C TRP A 311 2.12 -2.24 10.39
N PHE A 312 0.88 -2.60 10.04
CA PHE A 312 -0.15 -1.63 9.64
C PHE A 312 -0.43 -0.59 10.71
N THR A 313 -0.52 -1.02 11.98
CA THR A 313 -0.80 -0.14 13.11
C THR A 313 0.35 0.84 13.34
N SER A 314 1.58 0.34 13.42
CA SER A 314 2.79 1.13 13.66
C SER A 314 3.07 2.09 12.49
N TRP A 315 2.93 1.60 11.25
CA TRP A 315 3.07 2.41 10.05
C TRP A 315 2.03 3.53 10.01
N LYS A 316 0.75 3.23 10.28
CA LYS A 316 -0.32 4.24 10.34
C LYS A 316 -0.02 5.33 11.37
N GLN A 317 0.48 4.95 12.55
CA GLN A 317 0.82 5.89 13.62
C GLN A 317 2.12 6.66 13.37
N GLY A 318 2.93 6.24 12.41
CA GLY A 318 4.29 6.75 12.21
C GLY A 318 5.25 6.34 13.33
N ASN A 319 4.97 5.25 14.04
CA ASN A 319 5.83 4.69 15.08
C ASN A 319 6.91 3.83 14.44
N VAL A 320 7.99 4.50 14.00
CA VAL A 320 9.11 3.86 13.31
C VAL A 320 9.83 2.84 14.20
N GLU A 321 9.96 3.11 15.51
CA GLU A 321 10.67 2.22 16.44
C GLU A 321 9.93 0.89 16.63
N GLU A 322 8.61 0.93 16.87
CA GLU A 322 7.81 -0.29 17.02
C GLU A 322 7.73 -1.08 15.71
N PHE A 323 7.61 -0.38 14.58
CA PHE A 323 7.69 -1.01 13.27
C PHE A 323 9.03 -1.74 13.08
N ALA A 324 10.15 -1.06 13.38
CA ALA A 324 11.49 -1.62 13.25
C ALA A 324 11.69 -2.87 14.11
N LYS A 325 11.23 -2.82 15.37
CA LYS A 325 11.34 -3.93 16.30
C LYS A 325 10.57 -5.17 15.80
N SER A 326 9.32 -4.99 15.36
CA SER A 326 8.52 -6.09 14.82
C SER A 326 9.12 -6.63 13.51
N PHE A 327 9.62 -5.75 12.64
CA PHE A 327 10.31 -6.15 11.41
C PHE A 327 11.57 -6.99 11.68
N GLN A 328 12.46 -6.54 12.58
CA GLN A 328 13.71 -7.24 12.92
C GLN A 328 13.46 -8.60 13.59
N ALA A 329 12.39 -8.73 14.38
CA ALA A 329 11.99 -10.00 14.96
C ALA A 329 11.59 -11.04 13.89
N MET A 330 11.12 -10.57 12.72
CA MET A 330 10.64 -11.39 11.62
C MET A 330 11.69 -11.68 10.55
N GLU A 331 12.63 -10.77 10.32
CA GLU A 331 13.69 -10.91 9.32
C GLU A 331 14.54 -12.18 9.54
N GLY A 332 14.57 -12.69 10.78
CA GLY A 332 15.25 -13.93 11.13
C GLY A 332 16.77 -13.75 11.22
N GLY A 333 17.52 -14.86 11.13
CA GLY A 333 18.98 -14.84 11.19
C GLY A 333 19.65 -14.56 9.83
N PRO A 334 20.98 -14.40 9.81
CA PRO A 334 21.75 -14.28 8.56
C PRO A 334 21.49 -15.48 7.63
N SER A 335 21.11 -15.20 6.39
CA SER A 335 20.94 -16.18 5.32
C SER A 335 21.27 -15.52 3.99
N GLU A 336 21.65 -16.30 2.97
CA GLU A 336 21.90 -15.78 1.62
C GLU A 336 20.66 -15.04 1.07
N TYR A 337 19.46 -15.53 1.40
CA TYR A 337 18.21 -14.88 1.04
C TYR A 337 18.08 -13.49 1.69
N ASN A 338 18.37 -13.36 2.98
CA ASN A 338 18.32 -12.08 3.68
C ASN A 338 19.42 -11.11 3.22
N GLU A 339 20.62 -11.61 2.96
CA GLU A 339 21.73 -10.83 2.39
C GLU A 339 21.46 -10.38 0.95
N MET A 340 20.67 -11.15 0.19
CA MET A 340 20.17 -10.73 -1.11
C MET A 340 19.13 -9.62 -0.96
N LEU A 341 18.22 -9.71 0.00
CA LEU A 341 17.16 -8.72 0.20
C LEU A 341 17.68 -7.36 0.70
N PHE A 342 18.71 -7.33 1.54
CA PHE A 342 19.20 -6.10 2.21
C PHE A 342 20.70 -5.88 2.07
N GLY A 343 21.20 -4.71 2.47
CA GLY A 343 22.63 -4.43 2.48
C GLY A 343 23.18 -3.93 1.14
N LEU A 344 23.51 -4.82 0.20
CA LEU A 344 24.08 -4.38 -1.10
C LEU A 344 23.07 -3.58 -1.91
N ARG A 345 21.80 -4.00 -1.89
CA ARG A 345 20.67 -3.28 -2.49
C ARG A 345 20.52 -1.88 -1.89
N ASP A 346 20.59 -1.78 -0.57
CA ASP A 346 20.51 -0.50 0.15
C ASP A 346 21.62 0.46 -0.25
N GLU A 347 22.86 -0.03 -0.40
CA GLU A 347 23.99 0.77 -0.85
C GLU A 347 23.78 1.30 -2.27
N GLN A 348 23.32 0.45 -3.18
CA GLN A 348 23.08 0.82 -4.58
C GLN A 348 21.93 1.82 -4.71
N MET A 349 20.83 1.62 -3.98
CA MET A 349 19.72 2.55 -3.94
C MET A 349 20.14 3.90 -3.33
N ALA A 350 20.86 3.89 -2.20
CA ALA A 350 21.38 5.10 -1.59
C ALA A 350 22.34 5.87 -2.50
N LYS A 351 23.15 5.17 -3.31
CA LYS A 351 24.01 5.79 -4.32
C LYS A 351 23.19 6.52 -5.40
N LYS A 352 22.11 5.91 -5.91
CA LYS A 352 21.21 6.56 -6.88
C LYS A 352 20.50 7.76 -6.26
N ILE A 353 20.03 7.66 -5.02
CA ILE A 353 19.43 8.79 -4.28
C ILE A 353 20.45 9.92 -4.07
N THR A 354 21.70 9.57 -3.73
CA THR A 354 22.81 10.53 -3.61
C THR A 354 23.08 11.25 -4.93
N ASN A 355 23.05 10.55 -6.06
CA ASN A 355 23.22 11.19 -7.36
C ASN A 355 22.08 12.17 -7.65
N VAL A 356 20.84 11.85 -7.25
CA VAL A 356 19.72 12.79 -7.36
C VAL A 356 19.94 14.03 -6.51
N LEU A 357 20.37 13.87 -5.26
CA LEU A 357 20.70 14.99 -4.37
C LEU A 357 21.79 15.90 -4.98
N LYS A 358 22.84 15.34 -5.57
CA LYS A 358 23.99 16.10 -6.11
C LYS A 358 23.78 16.73 -7.48
N GLU A 359 23.09 16.03 -8.37
CA GLU A 359 23.10 16.36 -9.80
C GLU A 359 21.79 16.97 -10.29
N LYS A 360 20.75 16.93 -9.48
CA LYS A 360 19.42 17.43 -9.82
C LYS A 360 19.04 18.59 -8.92
N LYS A 361 17.93 19.25 -9.27
CA LYS A 361 17.29 20.30 -8.52
C LYS A 361 15.82 19.93 -8.39
N GLY A 362 15.17 20.35 -7.32
CA GLY A 362 13.74 20.17 -7.14
C GLY A 362 13.38 19.15 -6.06
N THR A 363 12.17 18.61 -6.13
CA THR A 363 11.60 17.76 -5.10
C THR A 363 11.42 16.34 -5.62
N TYR A 364 11.88 15.35 -4.86
CA TYR A 364 11.78 13.94 -5.23
C TYR A 364 11.10 13.16 -4.11
N PHE A 365 10.31 12.16 -4.48
CA PHE A 365 9.61 11.30 -3.54
C PHE A 365 10.03 9.86 -3.76
N VAL A 366 10.66 9.25 -2.76
CA VAL A 366 11.15 7.87 -2.79
C VAL A 366 10.15 6.97 -2.06
N VAL A 367 9.75 5.88 -2.68
CA VAL A 367 8.95 4.81 -2.08
C VAL A 367 9.66 3.48 -2.27
N VAL A 368 10.19 2.93 -1.18
CA VAL A 368 10.84 1.61 -1.14
C VAL A 368 10.38 0.87 0.11
N GLY A 369 10.47 -0.45 0.12
CA GLY A 369 10.09 -1.32 1.23
C GLY A 369 10.68 -0.84 2.55
N SER A 370 9.86 -0.79 3.59
CA SER A 370 10.26 -0.20 4.87
C SER A 370 11.56 -0.81 5.43
N GLY A 371 11.82 -2.10 5.20
CA GLY A 371 13.05 -2.78 5.62
C GLY A 371 14.34 -2.08 5.16
N HIS A 372 14.35 -1.50 3.96
CA HIS A 372 15.50 -0.79 3.37
C HIS A 372 15.91 0.47 4.14
N PHE A 373 15.09 0.92 5.09
CA PHE A 373 15.39 2.03 5.98
C PHE A 373 15.71 1.60 7.43
N LEU A 374 15.53 0.34 7.82
CA LEU A 374 15.48 -0.04 9.23
C LEU A 374 16.72 -0.80 9.72
N GLY A 375 17.51 -1.38 8.80
CA GLY A 375 18.76 -2.06 9.13
C GLY A 375 19.95 -1.13 9.45
N GLU A 376 21.01 -1.71 10.02
CA GLU A 376 22.26 -1.01 10.35
C GLU A 376 22.95 -0.42 9.12
N LYS A 377 22.91 -1.13 7.99
CA LYS A 377 23.44 -0.70 6.68
C LYS A 377 22.31 -0.31 5.72
N SER A 378 21.32 0.39 6.22
CA SER A 378 20.16 0.87 5.45
C SER A 378 20.52 2.03 4.51
N ILE A 379 19.57 2.41 3.66
CA ILE A 379 19.68 3.62 2.82
C ILE A 379 20.01 4.84 3.68
N ARG A 380 19.39 4.99 4.86
CA ARG A 380 19.65 6.12 5.77
C ARG A 380 21.11 6.18 6.19
N TYR A 381 21.66 5.04 6.60
CA TYR A 381 23.07 4.93 6.99
C TYR A 381 24.00 5.40 5.86
N TYR A 382 23.76 4.95 4.62
CA TYR A 382 24.61 5.33 3.49
C TYR A 382 24.45 6.80 3.11
N LEU A 383 23.26 7.39 3.22
CA LEU A 383 23.06 8.83 3.02
C LEU A 383 23.81 9.66 4.08
N GLU A 384 23.72 9.27 5.35
CA GLU A 384 24.45 9.92 6.45
C GLU A 384 25.97 9.81 6.28
N LYS A 385 26.45 8.64 5.87
CA LYS A 385 27.86 8.42 5.54
C LYS A 385 28.36 9.31 4.39
N ASN A 386 27.46 9.71 3.47
CA ASN A 386 27.76 10.64 2.38
C ASN A 386 27.61 12.12 2.78
N GLY A 387 27.39 12.42 4.07
CA GLY A 387 27.33 13.78 4.61
C GLY A 387 25.93 14.39 4.66
N TYR A 388 24.88 13.65 4.28
CA TYR A 388 23.51 14.14 4.33
C TYR A 388 22.89 13.99 5.71
N LYS A 389 22.02 14.93 6.09
CA LYS A 389 21.23 14.83 7.31
C LYS A 389 19.87 14.22 7.01
N VAL A 390 19.64 12.99 7.47
CA VAL A 390 18.35 12.30 7.36
C VAL A 390 17.50 12.65 8.58
N LYS A 391 16.38 13.35 8.39
CA LYS A 391 15.50 13.79 9.48
C LYS A 391 14.16 13.04 9.42
N PRO A 392 13.54 12.67 10.55
CA PRO A 392 12.16 12.18 10.53
C PRO A 392 11.23 13.21 9.88
N PHE A 393 10.30 12.77 9.04
CA PHE A 393 9.49 13.67 8.20
C PHE A 393 8.51 14.54 9.01
N TYR A 394 8.03 14.05 10.15
CA TYR A 394 7.02 14.71 10.97
C TYR A 394 7.57 15.50 12.17
N GLN A 395 8.90 15.58 12.32
CA GLN A 395 9.57 16.23 13.45
C GLN A 395 10.02 17.66 13.15
#